data_AF-A0A2W4S948-F1
#
_entry.id   AF-A0A2W4S948-F1
#
_cell.length_a   1.000
_cell.length_b   1.000
_cell.length_c   1.000
_cell.angle_alpha   90.00
_cell.angle_beta   90.00
_cell.angle_gamma   90.00
#
_symmetry.space_group_name_H-M   'P 1'
#
loop_
_entity.id
_entity.type
_entity.pdbx_description
1 polymer ?
#
loop_
_entity_poly.entity_id
_entity_poly.type
_entity_poly.pdbx_seq_one_letter_code
_entity_poly.pdbx_strand_id
1 'polypeptide(L)'
;PSFMIKNSQNPVLTALLLSLGIFLSNPAFSFEKPEAVRIASIASNQAGKSIISGGQSAVISAKGWLEDDLNKIGVKLEWFPVPTNVGGPLFNEALANRSADFANYGDFPALIAKAGGIVRPQRICRQISRSDANRRQCLCQSGLLAGTRGKPQ
;
A
#
# COMPACT_ATOMS: atom_id res chain seq x y z
N PRO A 1 17.54 8.58 62.74
CA PRO A 1 17.20 7.41 61.90
C PRO A 1 17.73 7.59 60.47
N SER A 2 19.02 7.31 60.30
CA SER A 2 19.72 7.46 59.02
C SER A 2 19.72 6.10 58.32
N PHE A 3 18.90 5.96 57.28
CA PHE A 3 18.82 4.75 56.47
C PHE A 3 20.09 4.66 55.61
N MET A 4 21.02 3.81 56.06
CA MET A 4 22.30 3.58 55.42
C MET A 4 22.09 2.66 54.20
N ILE A 5 22.11 3.23 52.99
CA ILE A 5 22.10 2.44 51.75
C ILE A 5 23.44 1.72 51.64
N LYS A 6 23.42 0.40 51.83
CA LYS A 6 24.59 -0.46 51.72
C LYS A 6 24.95 -0.60 50.24
N ASN A 7 26.04 0.03 49.83
CA ASN A 7 26.65 -0.07 48.51
C ASN A 7 27.07 -1.52 48.23
N SER A 8 26.19 -2.30 47.60
CA SER A 8 26.45 -3.67 47.19
C SER A 8 27.13 -3.65 45.82
N GLN A 9 28.45 -3.78 45.81
CA GLN A 9 29.27 -3.91 44.61
C GLN A 9 29.08 -5.30 43.95
N ASN A 10 27.85 -5.61 43.51
CA ASN A 10 27.56 -6.83 42.78
C ASN A 10 27.75 -6.59 41.28
N PRO A 11 28.85 -7.04 40.65
CA PRO A 11 29.13 -6.75 39.23
C PRO A 11 28.08 -7.36 38.29
N VAL A 12 27.35 -8.38 38.77
CA VAL A 12 26.23 -9.01 38.07
C VAL A 12 25.03 -8.06 37.92
N LEU A 13 24.75 -7.24 38.94
CA LEU A 13 23.61 -6.31 38.93
C LEU A 13 23.89 -5.14 37.97
N THR A 14 25.14 -4.68 37.92
CA THR A 14 25.59 -3.64 36.99
C THR A 14 25.58 -4.14 35.54
N ALA A 15 25.98 -5.39 35.30
CA ALA A 15 25.92 -6.01 33.97
C ALA A 15 24.48 -6.22 33.47
N LEU A 16 23.55 -6.56 34.38
CA LEU A 16 22.13 -6.71 34.05
C LEU A 16 21.44 -5.37 33.73
N LEU A 17 21.85 -4.29 34.40
CA LEU A 17 21.32 -2.95 34.12
C LEU A 17 21.87 -2.38 32.80
N LEU A 18 23.13 -2.68 32.45
CA LEU A 18 23.70 -2.29 31.15
C LEU A 18 23.05 -3.02 29.98
N SER A 19 22.75 -4.32 30.12
CA SER A 19 22.12 -5.09 29.04
C SER A 19 20.67 -4.70 28.81
N LEU A 20 19.95 -4.28 29.86
CA LEU A 20 18.58 -3.77 29.73
C LEU A 20 18.52 -2.41 29.02
N GLY A 21 19.54 -1.55 29.19
CA GLY A 21 19.62 -0.25 28.52
C GLY A 21 19.77 -0.32 27.00
N ILE A 22 20.37 -1.38 26.47
CA ILE A 22 20.62 -1.57 25.03
C ILE A 22 19.35 -2.06 24.29
N PHE A 23 18.43 -2.74 24.98
CA PHE A 23 17.18 -3.21 24.38
C PHE A 23 16.12 -2.09 24.19
N LEU A 24 16.26 -0.97 24.89
CA LEU A 24 15.31 0.16 24.83
C LEU A 24 15.62 1.17 23.71
N SER A 25 16.79 1.10 23.08
CA SER A 25 17.20 1.98 21.98
C SER A 25 16.86 1.43 20.59
N ASN A 26 15.87 0.53 20.49
CA ASN A 26 15.37 0.10 19.19
C ASN A 26 14.74 1.34 18.49
N PRO A 27 15.28 1.82 17.36
CA PRO A 27 14.65 2.93 16.65
C PRO A 27 13.23 2.50 16.32
N ALA A 28 12.26 3.27 16.82
CA ALA A 28 10.86 3.07 16.51
C ALA A 28 10.74 2.88 14.98
N PHE A 29 10.03 1.84 14.56
CA PHE A 29 9.68 1.61 13.16
C PHE A 29 8.97 2.87 12.64
N SER A 30 9.74 3.79 12.05
CA SER A 30 9.20 4.93 11.34
C SER A 30 8.76 4.41 9.99
N PHE A 31 7.45 4.44 9.75
CA PHE A 31 6.92 4.17 8.42
C PHE A 31 7.26 5.38 7.54
N GLU A 32 8.39 5.30 6.84
CA GLU A 32 8.78 6.32 5.88
C GLU A 32 7.71 6.40 4.80
N LYS A 33 7.07 7.55 4.73
CA LYS A 33 6.07 7.87 3.74
C LYS A 33 6.74 7.84 2.35
N PRO A 34 6.16 7.15 1.35
CA PRO A 34 6.78 7.08 0.03
C PRO A 34 6.79 8.46 -0.63
N GLU A 35 7.81 8.74 -1.44
CA GLU A 35 7.85 9.99 -2.23
C GLU A 35 6.70 10.05 -3.24
N ALA A 36 6.42 8.92 -3.89
CA ALA A 36 5.39 8.79 -4.92
C ALA A 36 4.59 7.49 -4.76
N VAL A 37 3.33 7.54 -5.18
CA VAL A 37 2.46 6.39 -5.37
C VAL A 37 2.23 6.21 -6.86
N ARG A 38 2.68 5.08 -7.40
CA ARG A 38 2.59 4.77 -8.83
C ARG A 38 1.44 3.83 -9.11
N ILE A 39 0.49 4.27 -9.95
CA ILE A 39 -0.68 3.48 -10.35
C ILE A 39 -0.55 3.08 -11.82
N ALA A 40 -0.45 1.78 -12.07
CA ALA A 40 -0.56 1.23 -13.40
C ALA A 40 -2.02 1.27 -13.88
N SER A 41 -2.22 1.81 -15.08
CA SER A 41 -3.54 1.85 -15.71
C SER A 41 -3.44 1.83 -17.22
N ILE A 42 -4.51 1.38 -17.88
CA ILE A 42 -4.62 1.50 -19.31
C ILE A 42 -4.57 2.97 -19.70
N ALA A 43 -3.70 3.27 -20.66
CA ALA A 43 -3.58 4.60 -21.23
C ALA A 43 -3.57 4.52 -22.76
N SER A 44 -4.16 5.53 -23.39
CA SER A 44 -4.12 5.75 -24.83
C SER A 44 -3.25 6.95 -25.14
N ASN A 45 -2.42 6.87 -26.18
CA ASN A 45 -1.72 8.05 -26.67
C ASN A 45 -2.65 8.81 -27.60
N GLN A 46 -3.00 10.04 -27.21
CA GLN A 46 -3.80 10.96 -28.02
C GLN A 46 -2.98 12.24 -28.22
N ALA A 47 -2.71 12.59 -29.47
CA ALA A 47 -1.93 13.79 -29.83
C ALA A 47 -0.59 13.91 -29.09
N GLY A 48 0.14 12.80 -28.92
CA GLY A 48 1.43 12.77 -28.22
C GLY A 48 1.35 12.82 -26.69
N LYS A 49 0.14 12.88 -26.11
CA LYS A 49 -0.09 12.83 -24.67
C LYS A 49 -0.68 11.49 -24.26
N SER A 50 -0.16 10.92 -23.18
CA SER A 50 -0.74 9.73 -22.56
C SER A 50 -2.00 10.11 -21.76
N ILE A 51 -3.15 9.61 -22.19
CA ILE A 51 -4.44 9.81 -21.54
C ILE A 51 -4.83 8.52 -20.84
N ILE A 52 -4.97 8.59 -19.52
CA ILE A 52 -5.43 7.48 -18.68
C ILE A 52 -6.89 7.18 -19.00
N SER A 53 -7.17 5.98 -19.46
CA SER A 53 -8.49 5.55 -19.94
C SER A 53 -9.00 4.27 -19.26
N GLY A 54 -8.20 3.65 -18.39
CA GLY A 54 -8.59 2.44 -17.67
C GLY A 54 -9.59 2.70 -16.53
N GLY A 55 -10.82 2.17 -16.65
CA GLY A 55 -11.79 2.01 -15.56
C GLY A 55 -11.88 3.21 -14.58
N GLN A 56 -11.70 2.95 -13.29
CA GLN A 56 -11.76 4.00 -12.26
C GLN A 56 -10.58 4.98 -12.33
N SER A 57 -9.43 4.55 -12.83
CA SER A 57 -8.28 5.45 -13.02
C SER A 57 -8.60 6.61 -13.95
N ALA A 58 -9.43 6.40 -14.98
CA ALA A 58 -9.90 7.47 -15.85
C ALA A 58 -10.74 8.51 -15.10
N VAL A 59 -11.58 8.07 -14.16
CA VAL A 59 -12.39 8.97 -13.32
C VAL A 59 -11.51 9.69 -12.29
N ILE A 60 -10.54 8.99 -11.70
CA ILE A 60 -9.60 9.55 -10.74
C ILE A 60 -8.73 10.61 -11.41
N SER A 61 -8.14 10.30 -12.57
CA SER A 61 -7.30 11.23 -13.32
C SER A 61 -8.09 12.44 -13.81
N ALA A 62 -9.34 12.25 -14.26
CA ALA A 62 -10.19 13.35 -14.71
C ALA A 62 -10.64 14.27 -13.56
N LYS A 63 -10.86 13.73 -12.36
CA LYS A 63 -11.35 14.51 -11.20
C LYS A 63 -10.25 15.06 -10.29
N GLY A 64 -9.02 14.56 -10.36
CA GLY A 64 -7.87 15.06 -9.59
C GLY A 64 -7.88 14.81 -8.08
N TRP A 65 -9.00 14.38 -7.48
CA TRP A 65 -9.16 14.29 -6.03
C TRP A 65 -8.11 13.41 -5.30
N LEU A 66 -7.60 12.37 -5.95
CA LEU A 66 -6.59 11.49 -5.34
C LEU A 66 -5.22 12.19 -5.30
N GLU A 67 -4.89 12.94 -6.33
CA GLU A 67 -3.67 13.74 -6.38
C GLU A 67 -3.70 14.81 -5.28
N ASP A 68 -4.83 15.51 -5.14
CA ASP A 68 -5.03 16.51 -4.07
C ASP A 68 -4.87 15.90 -2.66
N ASP A 69 -5.47 14.73 -2.43
CA ASP A 69 -5.40 14.06 -1.12
C ASP A 69 -3.99 13.53 -0.82
N LEU A 70 -3.25 13.04 -1.82
CA LEU A 70 -1.86 12.62 -1.67
C LEU A 70 -0.91 13.82 -1.48
N ASN A 71 -1.15 14.93 -2.17
CA ASN A 71 -0.37 16.15 -2.02
C ASN A 71 -0.49 16.74 -0.60
N LYS A 72 -1.66 16.67 0.03
CA LYS A 72 -1.86 17.12 1.43
C LYS A 72 -0.95 16.41 2.42
N ILE A 73 -0.67 15.12 2.18
CA ILE A 73 0.26 14.38 3.02
C ILE A 73 1.70 14.55 2.53
N GLY A 74 1.95 15.06 1.32
CA GLY A 74 3.27 15.21 0.69
C GLY A 74 3.72 14.01 -0.17
N VAL A 75 2.79 13.26 -0.77
CA VAL A 75 3.08 12.15 -1.71
C VAL A 75 2.68 12.60 -3.12
N LYS A 76 3.51 12.31 -4.12
CA LYS A 76 3.17 12.52 -5.53
C LYS A 76 2.32 11.37 -6.08
N LEU A 77 1.34 11.68 -6.92
CA LEU A 77 0.63 10.66 -7.72
C LEU A 77 1.31 10.52 -9.08
N GLU A 78 1.75 9.31 -9.40
CA GLU A 78 2.35 9.00 -10.70
C GLU A 78 1.55 7.92 -11.43
N TRP A 79 1.41 8.09 -12.75
CA TRP A 79 0.75 7.11 -13.60
C TRP A 79 1.78 6.28 -14.35
N PHE A 80 1.64 4.96 -14.27
CA PHE A 80 2.38 4.02 -15.13
C PHE A 80 1.47 3.61 -16.30
N PRO A 81 1.66 4.18 -17.50
CA PRO A 81 0.77 3.94 -18.62
C PRO A 81 0.99 2.54 -19.21
N VAL A 82 -0.08 1.75 -19.26
CA VAL A 82 -0.09 0.42 -19.87
C VAL A 82 -0.83 0.51 -21.22
N PRO A 83 -0.19 0.13 -22.34
CA PRO A 83 -0.87 0.04 -23.63
C PRO A 83 -1.99 -1.02 -23.62
N THR A 84 -3.10 -0.74 -24.30
CA THR A 84 -4.26 -1.66 -24.42
C THR A 84 -3.92 -3.00 -25.07
N ASN A 85 -2.92 -3.04 -25.96
CA ASN A 85 -2.53 -4.24 -26.70
C ASN A 85 -1.65 -5.20 -25.89
N VAL A 86 -1.01 -4.74 -24.81
CA VAL A 86 -0.16 -5.59 -23.95
C VAL A 86 -0.93 -6.03 -22.70
N GLY A 87 -1.68 -5.12 -22.06
CA GLY A 87 -2.63 -5.47 -21.00
C GLY A 87 -2.02 -6.25 -19.82
N GLY A 88 -2.62 -7.40 -19.50
CA GLY A 88 -2.41 -8.21 -18.28
C GLY A 88 -0.94 -8.55 -17.94
N PRO A 89 -0.14 -9.09 -18.87
CA PRO A 89 1.30 -9.34 -18.65
C PRO A 89 2.06 -8.13 -18.12
N LEU A 90 1.88 -6.95 -18.76
CA LEU A 90 2.63 -5.76 -18.37
C LEU A 90 2.21 -5.21 -16.99
N PHE A 91 0.93 -5.36 -16.61
CA PHE A 91 0.51 -5.07 -15.23
C PHE A 91 1.23 -5.96 -14.23
N ASN A 92 1.28 -7.26 -14.50
CA ASN A 92 1.92 -8.24 -13.62
C ASN A 92 3.43 -8.01 -13.52
N GLU A 93 4.09 -7.68 -14.63
CA GLU A 93 5.50 -7.29 -14.67
C GLU A 93 5.75 -5.99 -13.89
N ALA A 94 4.93 -4.96 -14.09
CA ALA A 94 5.06 -3.67 -13.40
C ALA A 94 4.91 -3.81 -11.87
N LEU A 95 4.03 -4.71 -11.42
CA LEU A 95 3.88 -5.04 -10.00
C LEU A 95 5.05 -5.87 -9.47
N ALA A 96 5.57 -6.80 -10.27
CA ALA A 96 6.68 -7.67 -9.87
C ALA A 96 8.02 -6.92 -9.79
N ASN A 97 8.30 -6.03 -10.76
CA ASN A 97 9.55 -5.27 -10.85
C ASN A 97 9.52 -3.95 -10.07
N ARG A 98 8.39 -3.59 -9.44
CA ARG A 98 8.17 -2.35 -8.68
C ARG A 98 8.17 -1.07 -9.52
N SER A 99 7.87 -1.16 -10.82
CA SER A 99 7.54 0.02 -11.63
C SER A 99 6.19 0.61 -11.25
N ALA A 100 5.28 -0.18 -10.66
CA ALA A 100 4.01 0.28 -10.11
C ALA A 100 3.73 -0.30 -8.72
N ASP A 101 3.02 0.46 -7.89
CA ASP A 101 2.63 0.08 -6.53
C ASP A 101 1.19 -0.45 -6.50
N PHE A 102 0.32 0.11 -7.34
CA PHE A 102 -1.06 -0.32 -7.56
C PHE A 102 -1.32 -0.55 -9.04
N ALA A 103 -2.29 -1.39 -9.36
CA ALA A 103 -2.74 -1.60 -10.74
C ALA A 103 -4.27 -1.62 -10.78
N ASN A 104 -4.84 -0.87 -11.72
CA ASN A 104 -6.27 -0.91 -12.03
C ASN A 104 -6.49 -1.74 -13.30
N TYR A 105 -6.80 -3.01 -13.13
CA TYR A 105 -6.96 -3.99 -14.20
C TYR A 105 -7.86 -5.15 -13.73
N GLY A 106 -8.25 -6.04 -14.65
CA GLY A 106 -9.23 -7.08 -14.37
C GLY A 106 -8.75 -8.16 -13.39
N ASP A 107 -9.71 -8.78 -12.70
CA ASP A 107 -9.45 -9.81 -11.68
C ASP A 107 -8.79 -11.07 -12.25
N PHE A 108 -9.09 -11.45 -13.50
CA PHE A 108 -8.54 -12.68 -14.08
C PHE A 108 -7.01 -12.61 -14.27
N PRO A 109 -6.44 -11.59 -14.93
CA PRO A 109 -5.00 -11.38 -14.95
C PRO A 109 -4.33 -11.33 -13.56
N ALA A 110 -5.01 -10.71 -12.58
CA ALA A 110 -4.51 -10.64 -11.20
C ALA A 110 -4.51 -12.00 -10.50
N LEU A 111 -5.54 -12.83 -10.74
CA LEU A 111 -5.61 -14.19 -10.22
C LEU A 111 -4.51 -15.07 -10.81
N ILE A 112 -4.26 -14.96 -12.12
CA ILE A 112 -3.15 -15.64 -12.79
C ILE A 112 -1.80 -15.20 -12.19
N ALA A 113 -1.60 -13.90 -11.98
CA ALA A 113 -0.41 -13.37 -11.31
C ALA A 113 -0.19 -13.97 -9.92
N LYS A 114 -1.26 -14.04 -9.13
CA LYS A 114 -1.23 -14.61 -7.78
C LYS A 114 -0.92 -16.11 -7.80
N ALA A 115 -1.55 -16.86 -8.72
CA ALA A 115 -1.30 -18.29 -8.89
C ALA A 115 0.12 -18.59 -9.38
N GLY A 116 0.68 -17.71 -10.23
CA GLY A 116 2.05 -17.79 -10.74
C GLY A 116 3.14 -17.41 -9.73
N GLY A 117 2.80 -17.11 -8.48
CA GLY A 117 3.78 -16.92 -7.42
C GLY A 117 4.54 -15.60 -7.46
N ILE A 118 3.96 -14.52 -8.00
CA ILE A 118 4.58 -13.19 -7.87
C ILE A 118 4.81 -12.90 -6.38
N VAL A 119 6.10 -12.69 -6.04
CA VAL A 119 6.70 -12.84 -4.70
C VAL A 119 6.08 -11.92 -3.63
N ARG A 120 5.34 -10.89 -4.03
CA ARG A 120 4.67 -9.99 -3.09
C ARG A 120 3.21 -10.39 -2.88
N PRO A 121 2.69 -10.28 -1.65
CA PRO A 121 1.27 -10.50 -1.39
C PRO A 121 0.44 -9.43 -2.11
N GLN A 122 0.01 -9.74 -3.33
CA GLN A 122 -0.94 -8.94 -4.08
C GLN A 122 -2.32 -9.13 -3.45
N ARG A 123 -2.92 -8.02 -3.02
CA ARG A 123 -4.31 -8.01 -2.58
C ARG A 123 -5.15 -7.58 -3.77
N ILE A 124 -6.01 -8.49 -4.22
CA ILE A 124 -7.01 -8.17 -5.23
C ILE A 124 -8.11 -7.38 -4.53
N CYS A 125 -8.23 -6.11 -4.89
CA CYS A 125 -9.20 -5.20 -4.30
C CYS A 125 -10.39 -5.10 -5.25
N ARG A 126 -11.57 -5.51 -4.76
CA ARG A 126 -12.79 -5.43 -5.57
C ARG A 126 -13.15 -3.97 -5.79
N GLN A 127 -13.42 -3.62 -7.04
CA GLN A 127 -14.11 -2.37 -7.34
C GLN A 127 -15.51 -2.42 -6.75
N ILE A 128 -15.77 -1.56 -5.77
CA ILE A 128 -17.11 -1.38 -5.24
C ILE A 128 -17.69 -0.15 -5.89
N SER A 129 -18.57 -0.35 -6.87
CA SER A 129 -19.47 0.69 -7.33
C SER A 129 -20.62 0.78 -6.33
N ARG A 130 -20.51 1.68 -5.34
CA ARG A 130 -21.67 2.10 -4.56
C ARG A 130 -22.26 3.34 -5.22
N SER A 131 -23.58 3.39 -5.37
CA SER A 131 -24.35 4.50 -5.93
C SER A 131 -24.23 5.82 -5.14
N ASP A 132 -23.58 5.79 -3.97
CA ASP A 132 -23.40 6.98 -3.13
C ASP A 132 -22.18 7.77 -3.60
N ALA A 133 -22.42 8.88 -4.30
CA ALA A 133 -21.42 9.76 -4.91
C ALA A 133 -20.36 10.36 -3.94
N ASN A 134 -20.43 10.05 -2.64
CA ASN A 134 -19.64 10.69 -1.59
C ASN A 134 -18.70 9.74 -0.81
N ARG A 135 -18.57 8.46 -1.18
CA ARG A 135 -17.69 7.51 -0.47
C ARG A 135 -16.48 7.10 -1.32
N ARG A 136 -15.32 7.72 -1.03
CA ARG A 136 -14.00 7.49 -1.67
C ARG A 136 -13.30 6.26 -1.08
N GLN A 137 -13.76 5.04 -1.35
CA GLN A 137 -13.13 3.83 -0.78
C GLN A 137 -12.93 2.71 -1.80
N CYS A 138 -11.66 2.33 -2.00
CA CYS A 138 -11.27 1.02 -2.52
C CYS A 138 -11.23 0.03 -1.35
N LEU A 139 -12.10 -0.99 -1.36
CA LEU A 139 -12.11 -2.04 -0.35
C LEU A 139 -11.23 -3.20 -0.85
N CYS A 140 -10.01 -3.25 -0.32
CA CYS A 140 -9.10 -4.38 -0.51
C CYS A 140 -9.52 -5.50 0.42
N GLN A 141 -10.05 -6.59 -0.15
CA GLN A 141 -10.38 -7.76 0.64
C GLN A 141 -9.07 -8.43 1.02
N SER A 142 -8.63 -8.19 2.25
CA SER A 142 -7.56 -8.96 2.89
C SER A 142 -7.94 -10.42 2.77
N GLY A 143 -7.05 -11.26 2.22
CA GLY A 143 -7.26 -12.69 2.01
C GLY A 143 -7.36 -13.51 3.30
N LEU A 144 -8.25 -13.10 4.22
CA LEU A 144 -8.73 -13.91 5.31
C LEU A 144 -10.23 -14.12 5.04
N LEU A 145 -10.59 -15.38 4.82
CA LEU A 145 -11.97 -15.84 4.89
C LEU A 145 -12.49 -15.56 6.31
N ALA A 146 -12.95 -14.33 6.55
CA ALA A 146 -13.63 -13.97 7.78
C ALA A 146 -15.10 -13.77 7.42
N GLY A 147 -15.85 -14.86 7.52
CA GLY A 147 -17.29 -14.76 7.72
C GLY A 147 -17.57 -13.95 8.98
N THR A 148 -18.45 -12.98 8.86
CA THR A 148 -19.66 -12.87 9.68
C THR A 148 -20.49 -11.77 9.03
N ARG A 149 -21.48 -12.22 8.27
CA ARG A 149 -22.55 -11.39 7.72
C ARG A 149 -23.39 -10.91 8.90
N GLY A 150 -23.07 -9.73 9.44
CA GLY A 150 -24.00 -9.00 10.30
C GLY A 150 -25.20 -8.59 9.46
N LYS A 151 -26.36 -9.18 9.73
CA LYS A 151 -27.64 -8.77 9.14
C LYS A 151 -27.93 -7.30 9.52
N PRO A 152 -28.39 -6.44 8.60
CA PRO A 152 -29.19 -5.29 8.99
C PRO A 152 -30.56 -5.80 9.47
N GLN A 153 -31.14 -5.06 10.41
CA GLN A 153 -32.37 -5.37 11.15
C GLN A 153 -33.53 -5.86 10.26
#